data_AF-A0A7G4RIZ1-F1
#
_entry.id   AF-A0A7G4RIZ1-F1
#
_cell.length_a   1.000
_cell.length_b   1.000
_cell.length_c   1.000
_cell.angle_alpha   90.00
_cell.angle_beta   90.00
_cell.angle_gamma   90.00
#
_symmetry.space_group_name_H-M   'P 1'
#
loop_
_entity.id
_entity.type
_entity.pdbx_description
1 polymer ?
#
loop_
_entity_poly.entity_id
_entity_poly.type
_entity_poly.pdbx_seq_one_letter_code
_entity_poly.pdbx_strand_id
1 'polypeptide(L)'
;MENFVKTPNSTTMDSWKSSEEDVHTQANKCILEAQELVFQKLPKIIEQIIDQKVWEEKNYKNFGEYALKHSSSGLSITNNQRLWLLKCAMDIHGKHAVEWGDVLNEVDGSVRTYAKKNKIPIKELDKNLFALDSKTTNPDVEQTITYLPSRSKSDDGQLLKLRNYDKETYNKVVHGKVALKDVLLSPTPRKQLPPIESVKNKFKSLSEADREAFLAWVEEQKREMENTPEGNPF
;
A
#
# COMPACT_ATOMS: atom_id res chain seq x y z
N MET A 1 -24.73 34.64 7.87
CA MET A 1 -24.04 34.44 9.16
C MET A 1 -22.86 33.52 8.88
N GLU A 2 -21.70 34.13 8.64
CA GLU A 2 -20.44 33.45 8.31
C GLU A 2 -19.74 33.06 9.61
N ASN A 3 -19.56 31.75 9.84
CA ASN A 3 -18.78 31.24 10.96
C ASN A 3 -17.32 31.13 10.51
N PHE A 4 -16.52 32.12 10.91
CA PHE A 4 -15.06 32.10 10.81
C PHE A 4 -14.50 30.92 11.60
N VAL A 5 -14.03 29.89 10.88
CA VAL A 5 -13.13 28.88 11.43
C VAL A 5 -11.82 29.61 11.73
N LYS A 6 -11.50 29.79 13.02
CA LYS A 6 -10.18 30.24 13.45
C LYS A 6 -9.17 29.16 13.07
N THR A 7 -8.45 29.39 11.97
CA THR A 7 -7.18 28.73 11.72
C THR A 7 -6.24 29.06 12.88
N PRO A 8 -5.49 28.09 13.44
CA PRO A 8 -4.42 28.43 14.35
C PRO A 8 -3.42 29.29 13.57
N ASN A 9 -3.15 30.47 14.11
CA ASN A 9 -2.18 31.41 13.56
C ASN A 9 -0.88 30.67 13.22
N SER A 10 -0.52 30.72 11.94
CA SER A 10 0.85 30.52 11.46
C SER A 10 1.69 31.67 12.03
N THR A 11 2.07 31.55 13.30
CA THR A 11 3.10 32.41 13.88
C THR A 11 4.39 32.01 13.17
N THR A 12 4.84 32.91 12.31
CA THR A 12 6.22 33.10 11.87
C THR A 12 7.18 32.48 12.87
N MET A 13 7.90 31.43 12.46
CA MET A 13 9.10 30.98 13.14
C MET A 13 10.15 32.08 12.98
N ASP A 14 10.01 33.12 13.79
CA ASP A 14 11.09 34.06 14.02
C ASP A 14 12.27 33.25 14.57
N SER A 15 13.41 33.46 13.92
CA SER A 15 14.73 32.93 14.23
C SER A 15 15.10 33.20 15.69
N TRP A 16 14.58 32.38 16.60
CA TRP A 16 15.13 32.22 17.93
C TRP A 16 16.00 30.98 17.81
N LYS A 17 17.32 31.15 17.92
CA LYS A 17 18.20 30.01 18.22
C LYS A 17 17.79 29.52 19.60
N SER A 18 16.74 28.72 19.67
CA SER A 18 16.40 27.90 20.82
C SER A 18 17.67 27.19 21.23
N SER A 19 18.02 27.23 22.52
CA SER A 19 19.18 26.49 22.98
C SER A 19 18.99 25.01 22.63
N GLU A 20 20.08 24.26 22.46
CA GLU A 20 20.00 22.82 22.16
C GLU A 20 19.11 22.09 23.19
N GLU A 21 19.17 22.53 24.45
CA GLU A 21 18.34 22.03 25.55
C GLU A 21 16.85 22.37 25.39
N ASP A 22 16.51 23.58 24.91
CA ASP A 22 15.12 23.97 24.66
C ASP A 22 14.51 23.17 23.50
N VAL A 23 15.29 22.96 22.42
CA VAL A 23 14.85 22.14 21.28
C VAL A 23 14.65 20.69 21.71
N HIS A 24 15.57 20.16 22.51
CA HIS A 24 15.47 18.80 23.05
C HIS A 24 14.25 18.64 23.98
N THR A 25 14.02 19.60 24.88
CA THR A 25 12.86 19.60 25.77
C THR A 25 11.55 19.68 24.98
N GLN A 26 11.49 20.54 23.97
CA GLN A 26 10.31 20.67 23.10
C GLN A 26 10.06 19.39 22.29
N ALA A 27 11.12 18.77 21.75
CA ALA A 27 11.02 17.50 21.04
C ALA A 27 10.45 16.40 21.95
N ASN A 28 10.98 16.27 23.17
CA ASN A 28 10.49 15.29 24.15
C ASN A 28 9.02 15.53 24.50
N LYS A 29 8.61 16.78 24.69
CA LYS A 29 7.20 17.12 24.93
C LYS A 29 6.31 16.68 23.78
N CYS A 30 6.69 16.99 22.53
CA CYS A 30 5.92 16.57 21.36
C CYS A 30 5.85 15.05 21.22
N ILE A 31 6.93 14.32 21.52
CA ILE A 31 6.95 12.85 21.49
C ILE A 31 5.98 12.27 22.53
N LEU A 32 5.99 12.79 23.76
CA LEU A 32 5.10 12.32 24.83
C LEU A 32 3.63 12.63 24.52
N GLU A 33 3.32 13.83 24.03
CA GLU A 33 1.97 14.21 23.61
C GLU A 33 1.47 13.34 22.45
N ALA A 34 2.32 13.10 21.45
CA ALA A 34 1.99 12.22 20.33
C ALA A 34 1.75 10.78 20.82
N GLN A 35 2.57 10.29 21.75
CA GLN A 35 2.40 8.96 22.32
C GLN A 35 1.05 8.79 23.01
N GLU A 36 0.65 9.77 23.82
CA GLU A 36 -0.65 9.74 24.50
C GLU A 36 -1.82 9.84 23.51
N LEU A 37 -1.75 10.78 22.57
CA LEU A 37 -2.85 11.02 21.63
C LEU A 37 -3.02 9.88 20.62
N VAL A 38 -1.93 9.45 19.97
CA VAL A 38 -1.98 8.51 18.83
C VAL A 38 -2.07 7.07 19.29
N PHE A 39 -1.35 6.68 20.35
CA PHE A 39 -1.24 5.27 20.75
C PHE A 39 -2.05 4.91 22.00
N GLN A 40 -2.66 5.87 22.70
CA GLN A 40 -3.50 5.58 23.88
C GLN A 40 -4.93 6.09 23.74
N LYS A 41 -5.13 7.36 23.37
CA LYS A 41 -6.46 7.97 23.28
C LYS A 41 -7.18 7.60 21.98
N LEU A 42 -6.54 7.82 20.83
CA LEU A 42 -7.14 7.55 19.52
C LEU A 42 -7.60 6.08 19.36
N PRO A 43 -6.83 5.05 19.75
CA PRO A 43 -7.28 3.66 19.62
C PRO A 43 -8.57 3.38 20.40
N LYS A 44 -8.69 3.92 21.63
CA LYS A 44 -9.90 3.79 22.45
C LYS A 44 -11.11 4.47 21.83
N ILE A 45 -10.92 5.65 21.24
CA ILE A 45 -12.00 6.37 20.55
C ILE A 45 -12.43 5.61 19.30
N ILE A 46 -11.49 5.07 18.53
CA ILE A 46 -11.79 4.26 17.34
C ILE A 46 -12.52 2.97 17.74
N GLU A 47 -12.08 2.28 18.79
CA GLU A 47 -12.78 1.10 19.33
C GLU A 47 -14.23 1.46 19.71
N GLN A 48 -14.45 2.58 20.41
CA GLN A 48 -15.80 3.05 20.74
C GLN A 48 -16.65 3.35 19.50
N ILE A 49 -16.08 3.98 18.47
CA ILE A 49 -16.76 4.26 17.20
C ILE A 49 -17.17 2.96 16.51
N ILE A 50 -16.32 1.94 16.55
CA ILE A 50 -16.54 0.61 15.96
C ILE A 50 -17.60 -0.16 16.74
N ASP A 51 -17.46 -0.26 18.06
CA ASP A 51 -18.39 -0.97 18.94
C ASP A 51 -19.80 -0.38 18.87
N GLN A 52 -19.92 0.94 18.79
CA GLN A 52 -21.20 1.64 18.66
C GLN A 52 -21.70 1.72 17.22
N LYS A 53 -20.89 1.30 16.25
CA LYS A 53 -21.18 1.38 14.82
C LYS A 53 -21.70 2.76 14.40
N VAL A 54 -21.03 3.82 14.84
CA VAL A 54 -21.47 5.22 14.68
C VAL A 54 -21.82 5.57 13.22
N TRP A 55 -21.21 4.90 12.24
CA TRP A 55 -21.51 5.09 10.83
C TRP A 55 -22.94 4.70 10.44
N GLU A 56 -23.53 3.69 11.09
CA GLU A 56 -24.91 3.25 10.83
C GLU A 56 -25.90 4.34 11.22
N GLU A 57 -25.71 4.98 12.39
CA GLU A 57 -26.54 6.11 12.84
C GLU A 57 -26.45 7.33 11.91
N LYS A 58 -25.32 7.48 11.22
CA LYS A 58 -25.07 8.54 10.25
C LYS A 58 -25.44 8.15 8.82
N ASN A 59 -26.09 7.00 8.62
CA ASN A 59 -26.53 6.47 7.32
C ASN A 59 -25.39 6.22 6.31
N TYR A 60 -24.20 5.85 6.78
CA TYR A 60 -23.14 5.35 5.92
C TYR A 60 -23.26 3.83 5.77
N LYS A 61 -22.86 3.31 4.60
CA LYS A 61 -23.00 1.89 4.28
C LYS A 61 -22.07 1.00 5.10
N ASN A 62 -20.87 1.47 5.40
CA ASN A 62 -19.83 0.75 6.13
C ASN A 62 -18.85 1.73 6.79
N PHE A 63 -17.96 1.19 7.64
CA PHE A 63 -16.94 2.01 8.32
C PHE A 63 -15.98 2.70 7.34
N GLY A 64 -15.64 2.07 6.22
CA GLY A 64 -14.76 2.65 5.20
C GLY A 64 -15.31 3.95 4.60
N GLU A 65 -16.61 3.99 4.30
CA GLU A 65 -17.28 5.16 3.74
C GLU A 65 -17.27 6.30 4.77
N TYR A 66 -17.61 5.98 6.01
CA TYR A 66 -17.55 6.91 7.14
C TYR A 66 -16.14 7.47 7.37
N ALA A 67 -15.12 6.63 7.26
CA ALA A 67 -13.74 7.02 7.47
C ALA A 67 -13.26 8.02 6.39
N LEU A 68 -13.57 7.75 5.12
CA LEU A 68 -13.12 8.59 3.99
C LEU A 68 -14.00 9.81 3.74
N LYS A 69 -15.22 9.87 4.29
CA LYS A 69 -16.12 10.99 4.02
C LYS A 69 -15.55 12.31 4.55
N HIS A 70 -15.34 13.26 3.64
CA HIS A 70 -14.96 14.63 3.96
C HIS A 70 -16.20 15.42 4.42
N SER A 71 -16.57 15.27 5.69
CA SER A 71 -17.71 15.95 6.31
C SER A 71 -17.56 15.99 7.83
N SER A 72 -18.33 16.84 8.51
CA SER A 72 -18.37 16.89 9.97
C SER A 72 -18.96 15.62 10.61
N SER A 73 -19.62 14.77 9.83
CA SER A 73 -20.19 13.51 10.28
C SER A 73 -19.35 12.28 9.91
N GLY A 74 -18.16 12.45 9.33
CA GLY A 74 -17.19 11.39 9.02
C GLY A 74 -15.81 11.70 9.57
N LEU A 75 -14.85 10.75 9.50
CA LEU A 75 -13.51 10.95 10.05
C LEU A 75 -12.60 11.83 9.19
N SER A 76 -13.00 12.13 7.96
CA SER A 76 -12.26 13.00 7.04
C SER A 76 -10.79 12.54 6.86
N ILE A 77 -10.61 11.24 6.65
CA ILE A 77 -9.32 10.64 6.27
C ILE A 77 -9.09 10.93 4.79
N THR A 78 -8.41 12.03 4.49
CA THR A 78 -8.27 12.55 3.13
C THR A 78 -6.90 12.29 2.49
N ASN A 79 -5.89 11.87 3.26
CA ASN A 79 -4.54 11.66 2.76
C ASN A 79 -3.86 10.42 3.36
N ASN A 80 -2.71 10.04 2.80
CA ASN A 80 -1.97 8.85 3.21
C ASN A 80 -1.52 8.90 4.68
N GLN A 81 -1.17 10.08 5.21
CA GLN A 81 -0.73 10.24 6.60
C GLN A 81 -1.87 9.96 7.59
N ARG A 82 -3.06 10.52 7.34
CA ARG A 82 -4.25 10.26 8.16
C ARG A 82 -4.70 8.80 8.05
N LEU A 83 -4.59 8.21 6.86
CA LEU A 83 -4.89 6.79 6.65
C LEU A 83 -3.91 5.91 7.44
N TRP A 84 -2.63 6.28 7.48
CA TRP A 84 -1.63 5.62 8.31
C TRP A 84 -1.93 5.75 9.81
N LEU A 85 -2.30 6.94 10.28
CA LEU A 85 -2.71 7.15 11.68
C LEU A 85 -3.91 6.28 12.06
N LEU A 86 -4.92 6.20 11.19
CA LEU A 86 -6.07 5.32 11.41
C LEU A 86 -5.61 3.85 11.48
N LYS A 87 -4.75 3.41 10.57
CA LYS A 87 -4.19 2.05 10.59
C LYS A 87 -3.48 1.74 11.90
N CYS A 88 -2.69 2.67 12.44
CA CYS A 88 -1.99 2.50 13.71
C CYS A 88 -2.93 2.45 14.92
N ALA A 89 -4.09 3.10 14.84
CA ALA A 89 -5.07 3.13 15.92
C ALA A 89 -5.98 1.89 15.96
N MET A 90 -6.02 1.10 14.88
CA MET A 90 -6.89 -0.07 14.76
C MET A 90 -6.15 -1.36 15.10
N ASP A 91 -6.80 -2.27 15.83
CA ASP A 91 -6.36 -3.66 15.97
C ASP A 91 -6.72 -4.48 14.72
N ILE A 92 -5.96 -4.28 13.64
CA ILE A 92 -6.21 -4.93 12.33
C ILE A 92 -5.88 -6.43 12.31
N HIS A 93 -5.15 -6.92 13.31
CA HIS A 93 -4.77 -8.34 13.43
C HIS A 93 -5.70 -9.11 14.38
N GLY A 94 -6.55 -8.39 15.11
CA GLY A 94 -7.59 -8.95 15.97
C GLY A 94 -8.96 -8.43 15.58
N LYS A 95 -9.50 -7.52 16.39
CA LYS A 95 -10.93 -7.18 16.37
C LYS A 95 -11.38 -6.39 15.14
N HIS A 96 -10.55 -5.47 14.64
CA HIS A 96 -10.97 -4.44 13.68
C HIS A 96 -10.65 -4.80 12.21
N ALA A 97 -10.37 -6.09 11.94
CA ALA A 97 -9.95 -6.53 10.62
C ALA A 97 -11.06 -6.37 9.56
N VAL A 98 -12.35 -6.47 9.94
CA VAL A 98 -13.49 -6.30 9.03
C VAL A 98 -13.55 -4.85 8.57
N GLU A 99 -13.52 -3.93 9.53
CA GLU A 99 -13.63 -2.48 9.35
C GLU A 99 -12.44 -1.97 8.56
N TRP A 100 -11.24 -2.48 8.83
CA TRP A 100 -10.06 -2.17 8.02
C TRP A 100 -10.23 -2.66 6.57
N GLY A 101 -10.80 -3.85 6.38
CA GLY A 101 -11.13 -4.36 5.05
C GLY A 101 -12.10 -3.45 4.27
N ASP A 102 -13.05 -2.82 4.96
CA ASP A 102 -13.94 -1.81 4.37
C ASP A 102 -13.20 -0.53 4.00
N VAL A 103 -12.35 -0.01 4.87
CA VAL A 103 -11.48 1.14 4.56
C VAL A 103 -10.64 0.87 3.31
N LEU A 104 -9.98 -0.29 3.24
CA LEU A 104 -9.15 -0.65 2.07
C LEU A 104 -9.94 -0.70 0.77
N ASN A 105 -11.20 -1.18 0.81
CA ASN A 105 -12.05 -1.23 -0.37
C ASN A 105 -12.45 0.17 -0.86
N GLU A 106 -12.86 1.05 0.06
CA GLU A 106 -13.24 2.43 -0.27
C GLU A 106 -12.02 3.25 -0.73
N VAL A 107 -10.83 3.00 -0.17
CA VAL A 107 -9.56 3.59 -0.62
C VAL A 107 -9.25 3.14 -2.04
N ASP A 108 -9.30 1.84 -2.34
CA ASP A 108 -9.02 1.32 -3.68
C ASP A 108 -9.92 1.96 -4.75
N GLY A 109 -11.23 2.05 -4.45
CA GLY A 109 -12.21 2.71 -5.32
C GLY A 109 -11.95 4.21 -5.51
N SER A 110 -11.65 4.92 -4.41
CA SER A 110 -11.39 6.37 -4.44
C SER A 110 -10.13 6.72 -5.24
N VAL A 111 -9.03 6.00 -5.00
CA VAL A 111 -7.73 6.23 -5.66
C VAL A 111 -7.84 5.93 -7.16
N ARG A 112 -8.54 4.86 -7.55
CA ARG A 112 -8.79 4.55 -8.97
C ARG A 112 -9.64 5.61 -9.65
N THR A 113 -10.66 6.13 -8.96
CA THR A 113 -11.51 7.22 -9.47
C THR A 113 -10.71 8.50 -9.65
N TYR A 114 -9.85 8.84 -8.68
CA TYR A 114 -8.93 9.96 -8.76
C TYR A 114 -7.97 9.84 -9.95
N ALA A 115 -7.32 8.69 -10.12
CA ALA A 115 -6.39 8.46 -11.22
C ALA A 115 -7.09 8.56 -12.59
N LYS A 116 -8.30 8.01 -12.71
CA LYS A 116 -9.13 8.14 -13.91
C LYS A 116 -9.48 9.61 -14.21
N LYS A 117 -9.87 10.39 -13.18
CA LYS A 117 -10.23 11.80 -13.33
C LYS A 117 -9.03 12.66 -13.77
N ASN A 118 -7.85 12.38 -13.23
CA ASN A 118 -6.63 13.13 -13.51
C ASN A 118 -5.78 12.55 -14.66
N LYS A 119 -6.29 11.52 -15.36
CA LYS A 119 -5.60 10.80 -16.45
C LYS A 119 -4.22 10.25 -16.03
N ILE A 120 -4.06 9.89 -14.76
CA ILE A 120 -2.85 9.27 -14.23
C ILE A 120 -2.94 7.77 -14.50
N PRO A 121 -1.94 7.17 -15.18
CA PRO A 121 -1.86 5.72 -15.29
C PRO A 121 -1.82 5.07 -13.90
N ILE A 122 -2.69 4.09 -13.66
CA ILE A 122 -2.74 3.32 -12.39
C ILE A 122 -1.36 2.71 -12.01
N LYS A 123 -0.48 2.55 -13.01
CA LYS A 123 0.90 2.07 -12.83
C LYS A 123 1.77 3.03 -12.01
N GLU A 124 1.50 4.32 -12.09
CA GLU A 124 2.26 5.42 -11.49
C GLU A 124 1.83 5.76 -10.05
N LEU A 125 0.69 5.25 -9.61
CA LEU A 125 0.24 5.40 -8.21
C LEU A 125 1.16 4.66 -7.24
N ASP A 126 1.36 5.25 -6.06
CA ASP A 126 2.22 4.65 -5.05
C ASP A 126 1.58 3.39 -4.45
N LYS A 127 2.44 2.40 -4.24
CA LYS A 127 2.14 1.10 -3.63
C LYS A 127 2.47 1.06 -2.15
N ASN A 128 3.20 2.06 -1.65
CA ASN A 128 3.64 2.14 -0.27
C ASN A 128 2.88 3.25 0.45
N LEU A 129 2.06 2.86 1.43
CA LEU A 129 1.39 3.81 2.33
C LEU A 129 2.40 4.70 3.09
N PHE A 130 3.64 4.20 3.27
CA PHE A 130 4.73 4.86 3.99
C PHE A 130 5.67 5.68 3.11
N ALA A 131 5.50 5.64 1.78
CA ALA A 131 6.25 6.54 0.93
C ALA A 131 5.70 7.93 1.20
N LEU A 132 6.33 8.65 2.14
CA LEU A 132 6.14 10.09 2.24
C LEU A 132 6.40 10.65 0.85
N ASP A 133 5.44 11.42 0.34
CA ASP A 133 5.47 12.08 -0.96
C ASP A 133 6.70 12.99 -1.05
N SER A 134 7.85 12.39 -1.32
CA SER A 134 9.13 13.07 -1.56
C SER A 134 9.16 13.75 -2.93
N LYS A 135 8.05 13.65 -3.68
CA LYS A 135 7.94 14.10 -5.07
C LYS A 135 6.60 14.78 -5.38
N THR A 136 6.05 15.62 -4.52
CA THR A 136 5.17 16.71 -4.99
C THR A 136 4.83 17.69 -3.87
N THR A 137 5.52 18.82 -3.86
CA THR A 137 5.17 20.03 -3.10
C THR A 137 3.99 20.70 -3.80
N ASN A 138 2.81 20.11 -3.75
CA ASN A 138 1.60 20.75 -4.25
C ASN A 138 0.52 20.65 -3.16
N PRO A 139 0.03 21.77 -2.60
CA PRO A 139 -0.90 21.75 -1.46
C PRO A 139 -2.23 21.03 -1.75
N ASP A 140 -2.63 20.91 -3.01
CA ASP A 140 -3.79 20.09 -3.41
C ASP A 140 -3.55 18.57 -3.31
N VAL A 141 -2.28 18.12 -3.38
CA VAL A 141 -1.89 16.71 -3.22
C VAL A 141 -1.88 16.31 -1.74
N GLU A 142 -1.68 17.27 -0.83
CA GLU A 142 -1.68 17.03 0.63
C GLU A 142 -3.03 16.52 1.16
N GLN A 143 -4.10 16.63 0.37
CA GLN A 143 -5.45 16.19 0.73
C GLN A 143 -5.97 15.03 -0.13
N THR A 144 -5.08 14.27 -0.77
CA THR A 144 -5.50 13.14 -1.59
C THR A 144 -4.79 11.84 -1.17
N ILE A 145 -5.56 10.75 -1.10
CA ILE A 145 -5.01 9.40 -0.94
C ILE A 145 -4.48 8.92 -2.29
N THR A 146 -3.22 8.52 -2.34
CA THR A 146 -2.55 7.98 -3.54
C THR A 146 -2.16 6.52 -3.39
N TYR A 147 -2.26 5.97 -2.18
CA TYR A 147 -1.97 4.58 -1.87
C TYR A 147 -2.96 3.61 -2.53
N LEU A 148 -2.46 2.72 -3.39
CA LEU A 148 -3.29 1.70 -4.05
C LEU A 148 -3.10 0.30 -3.43
N PRO A 149 -3.96 -0.14 -2.49
CA PRO A 149 -3.76 -1.37 -1.73
C PRO A 149 -3.78 -2.61 -2.62
N SER A 150 -4.72 -2.73 -3.57
CA SER A 150 -4.85 -3.94 -4.42
C SER A 150 -3.61 -4.26 -5.27
N ARG A 151 -2.72 -3.29 -5.54
CA ARG A 151 -1.46 -3.57 -6.25
C ARG A 151 -0.32 -3.92 -5.32
N SER A 152 -0.46 -3.67 -4.03
CA SER A 152 0.56 -3.98 -3.06
C SER A 152 0.71 -5.50 -2.88
N LYS A 153 1.95 -5.91 -2.55
CA LYS A 153 2.26 -7.24 -2.05
C LYS A 153 2.13 -7.33 -0.53
N SER A 154 1.80 -6.22 0.13
CA SER A 154 1.53 -6.18 1.57
C SER A 154 0.27 -6.96 1.93
N ASP A 155 0.13 -7.24 3.22
CA ASP A 155 -1.05 -7.86 3.81
C ASP A 155 -2.34 -7.14 3.40
N ASP A 156 -2.35 -5.80 3.37
CA ASP A 156 -3.51 -5.01 2.91
C ASP A 156 -3.94 -5.38 1.48
N GLY A 157 -2.97 -5.46 0.56
CA GLY A 157 -3.24 -5.76 -0.84
C GLY A 157 -3.66 -7.21 -1.06
N GLN A 158 -3.10 -8.12 -0.27
CA GLN A 158 -3.48 -9.52 -0.28
C GLN A 158 -4.87 -9.74 0.32
N LEU A 159 -5.20 -9.04 1.41
CA LEU A 159 -6.51 -9.07 2.06
C LEU A 159 -7.61 -8.60 1.11
N LEU A 160 -7.36 -7.51 0.38
CA LEU A 160 -8.32 -6.98 -0.60
C LEU A 160 -8.50 -7.92 -1.80
N LYS A 161 -7.43 -8.57 -2.27
CA LYS A 161 -7.53 -9.60 -3.32
C LYS A 161 -8.32 -10.82 -2.85
N LEU A 162 -8.06 -11.28 -1.63
CA LEU A 162 -8.75 -12.41 -1.03
C LEU A 162 -10.25 -12.14 -0.90
N ARG A 163 -10.64 -10.94 -0.45
CA ARG A 163 -12.04 -10.49 -0.37
C ARG A 163 -12.79 -10.65 -1.69
N ASN A 164 -12.14 -10.34 -2.81
CA ASN A 164 -12.74 -10.39 -4.14
C ASN A 164 -12.76 -11.80 -4.74
N TYR A 165 -11.74 -12.61 -4.46
CA TYR A 165 -11.58 -13.95 -5.03
C TYR A 165 -12.30 -15.04 -4.24
N ASP A 166 -12.17 -15.03 -2.92
CA ASP A 166 -12.71 -16.04 -2.00
C ASP A 166 -13.22 -15.38 -0.71
N LYS A 167 -14.52 -15.08 -0.70
CA LYS A 167 -15.20 -14.44 0.43
C LYS A 167 -15.24 -15.34 1.68
N GLU A 168 -15.31 -16.65 1.51
CA GLU A 168 -15.40 -17.57 2.65
C GLU A 168 -14.07 -17.59 3.41
N THR A 169 -12.97 -17.72 2.68
CA THR A 169 -11.65 -17.71 3.30
C THR A 169 -11.26 -16.33 3.80
N TYR A 170 -11.68 -15.25 3.11
CA TYR A 170 -11.58 -13.89 3.63
C TYR A 170 -12.23 -13.76 5.02
N ASN A 171 -13.46 -14.25 5.18
CA ASN A 171 -14.14 -14.21 6.47
C ASN A 171 -13.38 -15.00 7.54
N LYS A 172 -12.77 -16.15 7.21
CA LYS A 172 -11.94 -16.89 8.16
C LYS A 172 -10.72 -16.10 8.61
N VAL A 173 -10.06 -15.39 7.70
CA VAL A 173 -8.89 -14.56 8.02
C VAL A 173 -9.27 -13.37 8.90
N VAL A 174 -10.34 -12.68 8.54
CA VAL A 174 -10.78 -11.47 9.24
C VAL A 174 -11.32 -11.75 10.65
N HIS A 175 -11.87 -12.94 10.89
CA HIS A 175 -12.28 -13.37 12.24
C HIS A 175 -11.13 -14.04 13.03
N GLY A 176 -9.88 -13.93 12.56
CA GLY A 176 -8.70 -14.49 13.23
C GLY A 176 -8.66 -16.02 13.28
N LYS A 177 -9.48 -16.73 12.49
CA LYS A 177 -9.52 -18.20 12.49
C LYS A 177 -8.35 -18.82 11.73
N VAL A 178 -7.79 -18.09 10.76
CA VAL A 178 -6.65 -18.53 9.94
C VAL A 178 -5.76 -17.31 9.67
N ALA A 179 -4.45 -17.46 9.71
CA ALA A 179 -3.56 -16.36 9.35
C ALA A 179 -3.60 -16.11 7.84
N LEU A 180 -3.50 -14.85 7.42
CA LEU A 180 -3.46 -14.48 6.00
C LEU A 180 -2.33 -15.19 5.24
N LYS A 181 -1.19 -15.42 5.91
CA LYS A 181 -0.01 -16.12 5.35
C LYS A 181 -0.27 -17.60 5.04
N ASP A 182 -1.17 -18.24 5.77
CA ASP A 182 -1.47 -19.67 5.59
C ASP A 182 -2.48 -19.90 4.46
N VAL A 183 -3.36 -18.91 4.24
CA VAL A 183 -4.35 -18.91 3.17
C VAL A 183 -3.75 -18.61 1.82
N LEU A 184 -2.79 -17.69 1.79
CA LEU A 184 -2.07 -17.35 0.59
C LEU A 184 -1.09 -18.48 0.33
N LEU A 185 -1.57 -19.52 -0.37
CA LEU A 185 -0.75 -20.55 -0.99
C LEU A 185 0.53 -19.86 -1.48
N SER A 186 1.63 -20.23 -0.84
CA SER A 186 2.98 -19.84 -1.24
C SER A 186 3.02 -19.86 -2.77
N PRO A 187 3.50 -18.77 -3.41
CA PRO A 187 3.28 -18.51 -4.82
C PRO A 187 3.54 -19.80 -5.57
N THR A 188 2.48 -20.39 -6.16
CA THR A 188 2.55 -21.68 -6.87
C THR A 188 3.89 -21.72 -7.57
N PRO A 189 4.80 -22.65 -7.21
CA PRO A 189 6.17 -22.61 -7.66
C PRO A 189 6.09 -22.39 -9.17
N ARG A 190 6.64 -21.26 -9.65
CA ARG A 190 6.58 -20.88 -11.07
C ARG A 190 6.88 -22.16 -11.82
N LYS A 191 5.93 -22.69 -12.60
CA LYS A 191 6.15 -23.91 -13.38
C LYS A 191 7.50 -23.71 -14.05
N GLN A 192 8.52 -24.46 -13.61
CA GLN A 192 9.81 -24.38 -14.24
C GLN A 192 9.56 -24.94 -15.62
N LEU A 193 9.39 -24.04 -16.59
CA LEU A 193 9.27 -24.45 -17.97
C LEU A 193 10.54 -25.25 -18.27
N PRO A 194 10.44 -26.43 -18.88
CA PRO A 194 11.61 -27.18 -19.28
C PRO A 194 12.59 -26.25 -20.01
N PRO A 195 13.92 -26.40 -19.83
CA PRO A 195 14.90 -25.43 -20.31
C PRO A 195 14.70 -25.00 -21.77
N ILE A 196 14.25 -25.92 -22.62
CA ILE A 196 13.96 -25.70 -24.05
C ILE A 196 12.79 -24.74 -24.27
N GLU A 197 11.72 -24.80 -23.49
CA GLU A 197 10.59 -23.87 -23.63
C GLU A 197 10.94 -22.46 -23.17
N SER A 198 11.80 -22.35 -22.15
CA SER A 198 12.34 -21.06 -21.71
C SER A 198 13.22 -20.41 -22.79
N VAL A 199 14.05 -21.20 -23.47
CA VAL A 199 14.86 -20.72 -24.61
C VAL A 199 13.97 -20.31 -25.78
N LYS A 200 12.95 -21.11 -26.14
CA LYS A 200 12.01 -20.77 -27.23
C LYS A 200 11.27 -19.46 -26.99
N ASN A 201 10.79 -19.25 -25.76
CA ASN A 201 10.08 -18.02 -25.40
C ASN A 201 11.01 -16.80 -25.41
N LYS A 202 12.24 -16.93 -24.91
CA LYS A 202 13.25 -15.86 -24.97
C LYS A 202 13.65 -15.54 -26.40
N PHE A 203 13.89 -16.55 -27.23
CA PHE A 203 14.22 -16.39 -28.65
C PHE A 203 13.11 -15.65 -29.42
N LYS A 204 11.84 -15.99 -29.18
CA LYS A 204 10.70 -15.27 -29.77
C LYS A 204 10.56 -13.82 -29.29
N SER A 205 11.11 -13.47 -28.13
CA SER A 205 11.10 -12.08 -27.63
C SER A 205 12.27 -11.22 -28.11
N LEU A 206 13.28 -11.82 -28.75
CA LEU A 206 14.42 -11.10 -29.32
C LEU A 206 14.06 -10.37 -30.61
N SER A 207 14.81 -9.30 -30.91
CA SER A 207 14.79 -8.62 -32.20
C SER A 207 15.33 -9.53 -33.32
N GLU A 208 15.07 -9.20 -34.58
CA GLU A 208 15.50 -10.01 -35.73
C GLU A 208 17.03 -10.14 -35.80
N ALA A 209 17.76 -9.03 -35.59
CA ALA A 209 19.22 -9.02 -35.54
C ALA A 209 19.79 -9.86 -34.39
N ASP A 210 19.17 -9.79 -33.20
CA ASP A 210 19.61 -10.58 -32.04
C ASP A 210 19.34 -12.09 -32.23
N ARG A 211 18.29 -12.45 -32.97
CA ARG A 211 18.01 -13.85 -33.32
C ARG A 211 19.05 -14.41 -34.27
N GLU A 212 19.43 -13.65 -35.30
CA GLU A 212 20.46 -14.07 -36.26
C GLU A 212 21.82 -14.21 -35.59
N ALA A 213 22.22 -13.25 -34.74
CA ALA A 213 23.45 -13.33 -33.97
C ALA A 213 23.46 -14.55 -33.01
N PHE A 214 22.33 -14.84 -32.37
CA PHE A 214 22.20 -16.02 -31.52
C PHE A 214 22.32 -17.33 -32.31
N LEU A 215 21.69 -17.43 -33.49
CA LEU A 215 21.80 -18.62 -34.35
C LEU A 215 23.22 -18.81 -34.88
N ALA A 216 23.89 -17.74 -35.31
CA ALA A 216 25.28 -17.78 -35.76
C ALA A 216 26.23 -18.26 -34.66
N TRP A 217 26.03 -17.78 -33.42
CA TRP A 217 26.80 -18.26 -32.27
C TRP A 217 26.55 -19.75 -31.98
N VAL A 218 25.31 -20.24 -32.07
CA VAL A 218 24.99 -21.66 -31.89
C VAL A 218 25.66 -22.53 -32.97
N GLU A 219 25.68 -22.07 -34.22
CA GLU A 219 26.37 -22.78 -35.31
C GLU A 219 27.89 -22.79 -35.13
N GLU A 220 28.47 -21.74 -34.57
CA GLU A 220 29.90 -21.69 -34.26
C GLU A 220 30.25 -22.67 -33.13
N GLN A 221 29.46 -22.67 -32.04
CA GLN A 221 29.64 -23.62 -30.94
C GLN A 221 29.49 -25.09 -31.38
N LYS A 222 28.58 -25.35 -32.32
CA LYS A 222 28.42 -26.69 -32.91
C LYS A 222 29.67 -27.09 -33.72
N ARG A 223 30.23 -26.17 -34.50
CA ARG A 223 31.48 -26.39 -35.24
C ARG A 223 32.68 -26.59 -34.32
N GLU A 224 32.77 -25.86 -33.22
CA GLU A 224 33.83 -26.03 -32.22
C GLU A 224 33.74 -27.42 -31.56
N MET A 225 32.54 -27.90 -31.22
CA MET A 225 32.35 -29.25 -30.68
C MET A 225 32.66 -30.35 -31.70
N GLU A 226 32.24 -30.20 -32.97
CA GLU A 226 32.51 -31.19 -34.03
C GLU A 226 34.00 -31.23 -34.45
N ASN A 227 34.75 -30.14 -34.24
CA ASN A 227 36.18 -30.05 -34.53
C ASN A 227 37.08 -30.37 -33.33
N THR A 228 36.50 -30.73 -32.17
CA THR A 228 37.28 -31.21 -31.03
C THR A 228 37.54 -32.70 -31.23
N PRO A 229 38.80 -33.17 -31.47
CA PRO A 229 39.06 -34.58 -31.59
C PRO A 229 38.85 -35.24 -30.22
N GLU A 230 37.85 -36.12 -30.13
CA GLU A 230 37.80 -37.09 -29.05
C GLU A 230 39.06 -37.97 -29.14
N GLY A 231 39.93 -37.83 -28.13
CA GLY A 231 40.85 -38.88 -27.71
C GLY A 231 42.33 -38.66 -28.06
N ASN A 232 43.13 -38.43 -27.03
CA ASN A 232 44.07 -39.49 -26.68
C ASN A 232 44.15 -39.64 -25.16
N PRO A 233 43.90 -40.85 -24.62
CA PRO A 233 44.03 -41.14 -23.19
C PRO A 233 45.48 -41.49 -22.88
N PHE A 234 46.13 -40.72 -22.00
CA PHE A 234 47.09 -41.18 -20.99
C PHE A 234 47.22 -40.10 -19.91
#